data_AF-A0A6N9C628-F1
#
_entry.id   AF-A0A6N9C628-F1
#
_cell.length_a   1.000
_cell.length_b   1.000
_cell.length_c   1.000
_cell.angle_alpha   90.00
_cell.angle_beta   90.00
_cell.angle_gamma   90.00
#
_symmetry.space_group_name_H-M   'P 1'
#
loop_
_entity.id
_entity.type
_entity.pdbx_description
1 polymer ?
#
loop_
_entity_poly.entity_id
_entity_poly.type
_entity_poly.pdbx_seq_one_letter_code
_entity_poly.pdbx_strand_id
1 'polypeptide(L)'
;MRHNPNTVTVKVDAGSIDRKNDLIRFPFNPKDHFPDWQEGVSTLAIAQTDADGSLLDAETPAQFEPTIRELAWQTGSLNAGESAWYTVRVVDLPPNNRYAIKQKPAHLLITVDNQVFTRYNFLGIWKPYFWPLNGNYGTVVRGAGGGDHPHHTGLYLAYGGHGEGGSANIWSDWDEPPYGPCGKMLHQRFIRLTSGPVYAEFVEDLIYTKGNGDQILTETRTARAWYADNGRRFLDITHETT
;
A
#
# COMPACT_ATOMS: atom_id res chain seq x y z
N MET A 1 -31.71 -5.58 -23.84
CA MET A 1 -30.33 -5.91 -23.40
C MET A 1 -29.41 -5.80 -24.59
N ARG A 2 -28.59 -4.76 -24.68
CA ARG A 2 -27.50 -4.70 -25.67
C ARG A 2 -26.23 -5.08 -24.94
N HIS A 3 -25.74 -6.30 -25.17
CA HIS A 3 -24.37 -6.65 -24.83
C HIS A 3 -23.47 -5.73 -25.66
N ASN A 4 -22.75 -4.82 -25.00
CA ASN A 4 -21.61 -4.16 -25.61
C ASN A 4 -20.42 -5.09 -25.34
N PRO A 5 -19.88 -5.80 -26.35
CA PRO A 5 -19.03 -6.98 -26.13
C PRO A 5 -17.66 -6.71 -25.49
N ASN A 6 -17.35 -5.49 -25.07
CA ASN A 6 -16.02 -5.08 -24.59
C ASN A 6 -16.06 -4.21 -23.31
N THR A 7 -17.10 -4.35 -22.48
CA THR A 7 -17.23 -3.57 -21.25
C THR A 7 -17.80 -4.41 -20.11
N VAL A 8 -17.28 -4.20 -18.88
CA VAL A 8 -17.85 -4.77 -17.65
C VAL A 8 -18.43 -3.65 -16.81
N THR A 9 -19.70 -3.77 -16.40
CA THR A 9 -20.33 -2.77 -15.53
C THR A 9 -20.30 -3.24 -14.07
N VAL A 10 -19.86 -2.37 -13.18
CA VAL A 10 -19.76 -2.59 -11.73
C VAL A 10 -20.63 -1.57 -11.03
N LYS A 11 -21.50 -2.03 -10.14
CA LYS A 11 -22.24 -1.15 -9.22
C LYS A 11 -21.49 -1.07 -7.90
N VAL A 12 -21.33 0.13 -7.38
CA VAL A 12 -20.76 0.41 -6.07
C VAL A 12 -21.82 1.06 -5.20
N ASP A 13 -22.05 0.50 -4.01
CA ASP A 13 -22.96 1.05 -3.02
C ASP A 13 -22.16 1.73 -1.88
N ALA A 14 -22.53 2.96 -1.52
CA ALA A 14 -21.93 3.65 -0.38
C ALA A 14 -22.26 2.97 0.96
N GLY A 15 -23.38 2.25 1.03
CA GLY A 15 -23.88 1.68 2.27
C GLY A 15 -24.31 2.79 3.23
N SER A 16 -23.95 2.69 4.51
CA SER A 16 -24.38 3.63 5.55
C SER A 16 -23.39 4.76 5.84
N ILE A 17 -22.33 4.92 5.03
CA ILE A 17 -21.30 5.95 5.21
C ILE A 17 -21.07 6.71 3.91
N ASP A 18 -20.63 7.96 4.02
CA ASP A 18 -20.14 8.72 2.88
C ASP A 18 -18.80 8.13 2.43
N ARG A 19 -18.66 7.91 1.12
CA ARG A 19 -17.39 7.51 0.48
C ARG A 19 -16.82 8.70 -0.27
N LYS A 20 -15.58 9.08 0.02
CA LYS A 20 -14.93 10.26 -0.59
C LYS A 20 -13.54 9.90 -1.08
N ASN A 21 -13.49 9.47 -2.34
CA ASN A 21 -12.35 8.88 -3.01
C ASN A 21 -11.80 7.66 -2.27
N ASP A 22 -12.70 6.85 -1.72
CA ASP A 22 -12.35 5.61 -1.07
C ASP A 22 -11.72 4.67 -2.10
N LEU A 23 -10.67 3.95 -1.69
CA LEU A 23 -10.04 2.94 -2.51
C LEU A 23 -10.93 1.68 -2.58
N ILE A 24 -11.47 1.40 -3.77
CA ILE A 24 -12.15 0.14 -4.06
C ILE A 24 -11.19 -0.84 -4.70
N ARG A 25 -11.36 -2.11 -4.31
CA ARG A 25 -10.60 -3.24 -4.81
C ARG A 25 -11.50 -4.46 -4.85
N PHE A 26 -11.41 -5.23 -5.92
CA PHE A 26 -12.11 -6.51 -6.00
C PHE A 26 -11.37 -7.49 -6.92
N PRO A 27 -11.56 -8.82 -6.71
CA PRO A 27 -11.01 -9.82 -7.60
C PRO A 27 -11.54 -9.66 -9.03
N PHE A 28 -10.64 -9.58 -9.99
CA PHE A 28 -10.97 -9.39 -11.39
C PHE A 28 -10.02 -10.17 -12.27
N ASN A 29 -10.56 -10.92 -13.24
CA ASN A 29 -9.75 -11.61 -14.23
C ASN A 29 -10.09 -11.05 -15.61
N PRO A 30 -9.24 -10.17 -16.19
CA PRO A 30 -9.54 -9.50 -17.45
C PRO A 30 -9.82 -10.47 -18.60
N LYS A 31 -9.16 -11.64 -18.64
CA LYS A 31 -9.37 -12.63 -19.71
C LYS A 31 -10.77 -13.23 -19.75
N ASP A 32 -11.49 -13.21 -18.64
CA ASP A 32 -12.86 -13.74 -18.57
C ASP A 32 -13.86 -12.79 -19.27
N HIS A 33 -13.48 -11.53 -19.49
CA HIS A 33 -14.33 -10.48 -20.02
C HIS A 33 -13.80 -9.85 -21.31
N PHE A 34 -12.48 -9.88 -21.53
CA PHE A 34 -11.78 -9.28 -22.65
C PHE A 34 -10.89 -10.34 -23.31
N PRO A 35 -11.38 -11.05 -24.35
CA PRO A 35 -10.65 -12.15 -24.98
C PRO A 35 -9.26 -11.77 -25.50
N ASP A 36 -9.11 -10.52 -25.95
CA ASP A 36 -7.85 -9.98 -26.49
C ASP A 36 -6.92 -9.40 -25.40
N TRP A 37 -7.23 -9.60 -24.11
CA TRP A 37 -6.39 -9.12 -23.01
C TRP A 37 -4.98 -9.72 -23.06
N GLN A 38 -3.99 -8.82 -23.06
CA GLN A 38 -2.57 -9.16 -23.00
C GLN A 38 -1.96 -8.60 -21.73
N GLU A 39 -1.53 -9.50 -20.84
CA GLU A 39 -0.90 -9.14 -19.58
C GLU A 39 0.35 -8.28 -19.80
N GLY A 40 0.44 -7.15 -19.11
CA GLY A 40 1.56 -6.21 -19.25
C GLY A 40 1.56 -5.38 -20.54
N VAL A 41 0.55 -5.54 -21.41
CA VAL A 41 0.38 -4.74 -22.64
C VAL A 41 -0.93 -3.96 -22.60
N SER A 42 -2.04 -4.66 -22.31
CA SER A 42 -3.35 -4.05 -22.20
C SER A 42 -3.50 -3.25 -20.91
N THR A 43 -4.18 -2.11 -20.99
CA THR A 43 -4.50 -1.27 -19.82
C THR A 43 -6.01 -1.30 -19.58
N LEU A 44 -6.43 -1.26 -18.31
CA LEU A 44 -7.83 -1.08 -17.95
C LEU A 44 -8.09 0.38 -17.61
N ALA A 45 -9.19 0.92 -18.13
CA ALA A 45 -9.75 2.20 -17.68
C ALA A 45 -11.10 1.96 -17.02
N ILE A 46 -11.40 2.83 -16.05
CA ILE A 46 -12.69 2.88 -15.38
C ILE A 46 -13.30 4.26 -15.63
N ALA A 47 -14.60 4.32 -15.87
CA ALA A 47 -15.32 5.58 -15.91
C ALA A 47 -16.67 5.42 -15.23
N GLN A 48 -17.13 6.48 -14.56
CA GLN A 48 -18.48 6.50 -14.00
C GLN A 48 -19.51 6.62 -15.12
N THR A 49 -20.59 5.86 -15.03
CA THR A 49 -21.68 5.83 -16.00
C THR A 49 -23.03 5.99 -15.32
N ASP A 50 -24.05 6.31 -16.11
CA ASP A 50 -25.43 6.09 -15.70
C ASP A 50 -25.75 4.58 -15.67
N ALA A 51 -26.98 4.24 -15.28
CA ALA A 51 -27.44 2.86 -15.24
C ALA A 51 -27.54 2.21 -16.64
N ASP A 52 -27.60 3.00 -17.70
CA ASP A 52 -27.68 2.56 -19.10
C ASP A 52 -26.29 2.44 -19.76
N GLY A 53 -25.22 2.83 -19.04
CA GLY A 53 -23.82 2.74 -19.47
C GLY A 53 -23.29 4.00 -20.19
N SER A 54 -24.05 5.10 -20.22
CA SER A 54 -23.56 6.37 -20.77
C SER A 54 -22.55 6.99 -19.82
N LEU A 55 -21.42 7.47 -20.34
CA LEU A 55 -20.39 8.13 -19.54
C LEU A 55 -20.94 9.38 -18.86
N LEU A 56 -20.77 9.47 -17.55
CA LEU A 56 -21.10 10.66 -16.76
C LEU A 56 -19.89 11.54 -16.55
N ASP A 57 -18.72 10.93 -16.41
CA ASP A 57 -17.45 11.61 -16.12
C ASP A 57 -16.30 11.08 -17.00
N ALA A 58 -15.16 11.76 -16.91
CA ALA A 58 -13.91 11.33 -17.51
C ALA A 58 -13.43 9.98 -16.96
N GLU A 59 -12.44 9.39 -17.64
CA GLU A 59 -11.78 8.19 -17.15
C GLU A 59 -11.10 8.43 -15.80
N THR A 60 -11.41 7.58 -14.84
CA THR A 60 -10.75 7.49 -13.55
C THR A 60 -9.55 6.55 -13.68
N PRO A 61 -8.39 6.91 -13.11
CA PRO A 61 -7.25 6.02 -13.09
C PRO A 61 -7.61 4.70 -12.39
N ALA A 62 -7.25 3.59 -13.03
CA ALA A 62 -7.49 2.25 -12.53
C ALA A 62 -6.20 1.43 -12.56
N GLN A 63 -6.06 0.51 -11.62
CA GLN A 63 -4.85 -0.28 -11.45
C GLN A 63 -5.22 -1.75 -11.31
N PHE A 64 -4.68 -2.57 -12.21
CA PHE A 64 -4.80 -4.02 -12.14
C PHE A 64 -3.50 -4.62 -11.64
N GLU A 65 -3.58 -5.42 -10.58
CA GLU A 65 -2.44 -6.19 -10.09
C GLU A 65 -2.54 -7.65 -10.59
N PRO A 66 -1.68 -8.07 -11.53
CA PRO A 66 -1.77 -9.39 -12.13
C PRO A 66 -1.50 -10.54 -11.15
N THR A 67 -0.64 -10.33 -10.15
CA THR A 67 -0.20 -11.39 -9.23
C THR A 67 -1.34 -11.86 -8.33
N ILE A 68 -2.18 -10.94 -7.87
CA ILE A 68 -3.34 -11.23 -7.00
C ILE A 68 -4.69 -11.10 -7.73
N ARG A 69 -4.67 -10.80 -9.04
CA ARG A 69 -5.88 -10.62 -9.87
C ARG A 69 -6.86 -9.63 -9.23
N GLU A 70 -6.38 -8.46 -8.86
CA GLU A 70 -7.18 -7.43 -8.19
C GLU A 70 -7.25 -6.17 -9.05
N LEU A 71 -8.45 -5.65 -9.30
CA LEU A 71 -8.69 -4.35 -9.94
C LEU A 71 -9.03 -3.31 -8.89
N ALA A 72 -8.41 -2.13 -8.98
CA ALA A 72 -8.56 -1.05 -8.03
C ALA A 72 -8.76 0.33 -8.69
N TRP A 73 -9.57 1.18 -8.05
CA TRP A 73 -9.78 2.61 -8.38
C TRP A 73 -10.40 3.34 -7.19
N GLN A 74 -10.74 4.61 -7.36
CA GLN A 74 -11.35 5.45 -6.32
C GLN A 74 -12.77 5.89 -6.68
N THR A 75 -13.67 5.93 -5.69
CA THR A 75 -15.13 6.09 -5.85
C THR A 75 -15.65 7.48 -6.23
N GLY A 76 -14.80 8.49 -6.42
CA GLY A 76 -15.30 9.86 -6.41
C GLY A 76 -16.00 10.20 -5.09
N SER A 77 -17.03 11.07 -5.14
CA SER A 77 -17.90 11.35 -4.00
C SER A 77 -19.21 10.58 -4.11
N LEU A 78 -19.55 9.80 -3.09
CA LEU A 78 -20.80 9.06 -3.00
C LEU A 78 -21.35 9.19 -1.58
N ASN A 79 -22.53 9.78 -1.41
CA ASN A 79 -23.12 9.96 -0.08
C ASN A 79 -23.66 8.64 0.45
N ALA A 80 -23.82 8.53 1.78
CA ALA A 80 -24.48 7.41 2.40
C ALA A 80 -25.85 7.12 1.75
N GLY A 81 -26.10 5.85 1.41
CA GLY A 81 -27.31 5.39 0.75
C GLY A 81 -27.30 5.49 -0.78
N GLU A 82 -26.33 6.18 -1.38
CA GLU A 82 -26.21 6.29 -2.84
C GLU A 82 -25.47 5.10 -3.46
N SER A 83 -25.64 4.97 -4.77
CA SER A 83 -24.88 4.03 -5.60
C SER A 83 -24.33 4.73 -6.84
N ALA A 84 -23.18 4.27 -7.32
CA ALA A 84 -22.62 4.68 -8.60
C ALA A 84 -22.36 3.47 -9.49
N TRP A 85 -22.57 3.65 -10.80
CA TRP A 85 -22.22 2.66 -11.80
C TRP A 85 -20.88 3.03 -12.43
N TYR A 86 -20.04 2.02 -12.65
CA TYR A 86 -18.74 2.14 -13.27
C TYR A 86 -18.65 1.18 -14.43
N THR A 87 -18.02 1.61 -15.51
CA THR A 87 -17.70 0.73 -16.63
C THR A 87 -16.19 0.53 -16.72
N VAL A 88 -15.77 -0.73 -16.67
CA VAL A 88 -14.42 -1.20 -16.95
C VAL A 88 -14.29 -1.49 -18.44
N ARG A 89 -13.23 -0.99 -19.07
CA ARG A 89 -12.89 -1.26 -20.47
C ARG A 89 -11.40 -1.42 -20.66
N VAL A 90 -11.00 -2.10 -21.72
CA VAL A 90 -9.61 -2.10 -22.19
C VAL A 90 -9.34 -0.82 -22.97
N VAL A 91 -8.23 -0.16 -22.70
CA VAL A 91 -7.75 1.02 -23.41
C VAL A 91 -6.31 0.83 -23.86
N ASP A 92 -5.95 1.53 -24.92
CA ASP A 92 -4.57 1.64 -25.39
C ASP A 92 -3.96 2.94 -24.86
N LEU A 93 -3.64 2.93 -23.56
CA LEU A 93 -2.98 4.03 -22.89
C LEU A 93 -1.65 3.55 -22.31
N PRO A 94 -0.60 4.39 -22.38
CA PRO A 94 0.68 4.06 -21.76
C PRO A 94 0.49 3.90 -20.24
N PRO A 95 1.27 3.02 -19.60
CA PRO A 95 1.23 2.85 -18.15
C PRO A 95 1.48 4.19 -17.44
N ASN A 96 0.54 4.58 -16.58
CA ASN A 96 0.70 5.75 -15.72
C ASN A 96 1.33 5.32 -14.39
N ASN A 97 2.61 5.61 -14.21
CA ASN A 97 3.37 5.33 -12.99
C ASN A 97 3.32 6.49 -12.00
N ARG A 98 2.14 7.03 -11.77
CA ARG A 98 1.91 8.09 -10.77
C ARG A 98 2.52 7.71 -9.42
N TYR A 99 2.22 6.49 -8.96
CA TYR A 99 2.83 5.88 -7.79
C TYR A 99 3.93 4.94 -8.24
N ALA A 100 5.13 5.12 -7.72
CA ALA A 100 6.29 4.31 -8.10
C ALA A 100 7.08 3.84 -6.88
N ILE A 101 7.55 2.60 -6.96
CA ILE A 101 8.47 2.00 -6.01
C ILE A 101 9.81 1.76 -6.72
N LYS A 102 10.88 2.33 -6.15
CA LYS A 102 12.25 2.02 -6.57
C LYS A 102 12.96 1.26 -5.46
N GLN A 103 13.28 0.00 -5.73
CA GLN A 103 14.09 -0.80 -4.82
C GLN A 103 15.54 -0.33 -4.84
N LYS A 104 16.07 -0.02 -3.65
CA LYS A 104 17.49 0.25 -3.39
C LYS A 104 18.03 -0.84 -2.47
N PRO A 105 19.36 -0.99 -2.34
CA PRO A 105 19.95 -2.06 -1.54
C PRO A 105 19.43 -2.13 -0.10
N ALA A 106 19.17 -0.98 0.53
CA ALA A 106 18.76 -0.91 1.94
C ALA A 106 17.40 -0.28 2.20
N HIS A 107 16.71 0.20 1.16
CA HIS A 107 15.40 0.82 1.31
C HIS A 107 14.56 0.73 0.03
N LEU A 108 13.25 0.84 0.17
CA LEU A 108 12.36 1.18 -0.94
C LEU A 108 12.18 2.70 -0.95
N LEU A 109 12.32 3.32 -2.12
CA LEU A 109 11.89 4.71 -2.33
C LEU A 109 10.50 4.69 -2.96
N ILE A 110 9.52 5.24 -2.26
CA ILE A 110 8.14 5.35 -2.74
C ILE A 110 7.87 6.81 -3.10
N THR A 111 7.47 7.02 -4.35
CA THR A 111 7.14 8.35 -4.88
C THR A 111 5.72 8.41 -5.42
N VAL A 112 5.10 9.57 -5.30
CA VAL A 112 3.81 9.90 -5.93
C VAL A 112 3.98 11.20 -6.67
N ASP A 113 3.57 11.26 -7.93
CA ASP A 113 3.72 12.46 -8.78
C ASP A 113 5.18 12.94 -8.81
N ASN A 114 6.14 12.00 -8.87
CA ASN A 114 7.60 12.22 -8.78
C ASN A 114 8.11 12.87 -7.48
N GLN A 115 7.26 13.02 -6.47
CA GLN A 115 7.63 13.51 -5.14
C GLN A 115 7.79 12.35 -4.16
N VAL A 116 8.70 12.48 -3.19
CA VAL A 116 8.92 11.45 -2.17
C VAL A 116 7.70 11.37 -1.26
N PHE A 117 7.01 10.23 -1.27
CA PHE A 117 6.00 9.91 -0.27
C PHE A 117 6.67 9.37 0.99
N THR A 118 7.48 8.33 0.85
CA THR A 118 8.23 7.75 1.96
C THR A 118 9.47 6.99 1.49
N ARG A 119 10.36 6.68 2.42
CA ARG A 119 11.32 5.58 2.25
C ARG A 119 11.07 4.53 3.30
N TYR A 120 11.03 3.27 2.87
CA TYR A 120 10.96 2.14 3.78
C TYR A 120 12.35 1.54 3.93
N ASN A 121 13.00 1.78 5.07
CA ASN A 121 14.36 1.32 5.36
C ASN A 121 14.28 -0.08 5.97
N PHE A 122 14.95 -1.06 5.38
CA PHE A 122 14.77 -2.47 5.75
C PHE A 122 16.07 -3.26 5.97
N LEU A 123 17.23 -2.74 5.55
CA LEU A 123 18.54 -3.40 5.71
C LEU A 123 19.50 -2.55 6.54
N GLY A 124 20.36 -3.22 7.32
CA GLY A 124 21.38 -2.55 8.15
C GLY A 124 20.80 -1.80 9.35
N ILE A 125 19.58 -2.17 9.75
CA ILE A 125 18.75 -1.50 10.74
C ILE A 125 18.13 -2.55 11.68
N TRP A 126 17.74 -2.14 12.89
CA TRP A 126 17.23 -3.04 13.93
C TRP A 126 15.83 -3.59 13.63
N LYS A 127 15.01 -2.73 13.04
CA LYS A 127 13.62 -2.97 12.69
C LYS A 127 13.21 -2.03 11.56
N PRO A 128 12.56 -2.51 10.48
CA PRO A 128 12.18 -1.68 9.37
C PRO A 128 11.30 -0.50 9.76
N TYR A 129 11.54 0.65 9.13
CA TYR A 129 10.83 1.88 9.44
C TYR A 129 10.65 2.79 8.21
N PHE A 130 9.58 3.58 8.25
CA PHE A 130 9.27 4.60 7.26
C PHE A 130 9.88 5.94 7.67
N TRP A 131 10.82 6.45 6.87
CA TRP A 131 11.34 7.81 7.03
C TRP A 131 12.02 8.35 5.76
N PRO A 132 11.73 9.60 5.34
CA PRO A 132 10.66 10.46 5.84
C PRO A 132 9.30 9.82 5.53
N LEU A 133 8.24 10.19 6.25
CA LEU A 133 6.86 9.91 5.85
C LEU A 133 6.17 11.25 5.59
N ASN A 134 5.98 11.61 4.33
CA ASN A 134 5.57 12.96 3.93
C ASN A 134 4.06 13.11 3.79
N GLY A 135 3.48 13.91 4.69
CA GLY A 135 2.15 14.49 4.54
C GLY A 135 2.16 15.72 3.62
N ASN A 136 1.08 16.50 3.64
CA ASN A 136 0.95 17.71 2.80
C ASN A 136 1.93 18.83 3.17
N TYR A 137 2.40 18.86 4.42
CA TYR A 137 3.19 19.97 4.98
C TYR A 137 4.59 19.53 5.43
N GLY A 138 5.09 18.43 4.89
CA GLY A 138 6.38 17.83 5.27
C GLY A 138 6.20 16.51 6.00
N THR A 139 7.25 16.08 6.69
CA THR A 139 7.23 14.76 7.33
C THR A 139 6.44 14.76 8.64
N VAL A 140 5.61 13.73 8.84
CA VAL A 140 4.81 13.53 10.07
C VAL A 140 5.55 12.69 11.12
N VAL A 141 6.76 12.23 10.80
CA VAL A 141 7.62 11.43 11.66
C VAL A 141 8.97 12.11 11.81
N ARG A 142 9.64 11.92 12.94
CA ARG A 142 10.99 12.43 13.13
C ARG A 142 12.03 11.55 12.45
N GLY A 143 13.14 12.16 12.06
CA GLY A 143 14.34 11.43 11.64
C GLY A 143 15.17 10.96 12.81
N ALA A 144 16.25 10.24 12.50
CA ALA A 144 17.25 9.86 13.48
C ALA A 144 17.86 11.13 14.08
N GLY A 145 18.06 11.12 15.40
CA GLY A 145 18.61 12.25 16.15
C GLY A 145 19.37 11.79 17.37
N GLY A 146 20.30 12.63 17.84
CA GLY A 146 20.97 12.43 19.12
C GLY A 146 20.11 12.93 20.29
N GLY A 147 20.43 12.49 21.50
CA GLY A 147 19.76 12.89 22.74
C GLY A 147 18.83 11.81 23.28
N ASP A 148 17.74 12.25 23.93
CA ASP A 148 16.78 11.36 24.56
C ASP A 148 15.96 10.59 23.51
N HIS A 149 15.78 9.27 23.73
CA HIS A 149 15.12 8.33 22.81
C HIS A 149 15.63 8.34 21.35
N PRO A 150 16.91 8.01 21.11
CA PRO A 150 17.51 8.03 19.77
C PRO A 150 16.88 7.00 18.81
N HIS A 151 16.32 5.90 19.35
CA HIS A 151 15.66 4.84 18.58
C HIS A 151 14.24 5.20 18.11
N HIS A 152 13.64 6.31 18.57
CA HIS A 152 12.36 6.80 18.05
C HIS A 152 12.55 7.48 16.68
N THR A 153 12.88 6.69 15.65
CA THR A 153 13.10 7.15 14.28
C THR A 153 12.02 6.62 13.34
N GLY A 154 11.35 7.53 12.62
CA GLY A 154 10.34 7.15 11.63
C GLY A 154 9.06 6.56 12.23
N LEU A 155 8.29 5.90 11.37
CA LEU A 155 7.15 5.05 11.77
C LEU A 155 7.55 3.58 11.61
N TYR A 156 7.32 2.77 12.64
CA TYR A 156 7.60 1.33 12.65
C TYR A 156 6.61 0.59 13.54
N LEU A 157 6.54 -0.73 13.36
CA LEU A 157 5.90 -1.63 14.33
C LEU A 157 6.94 -2.09 15.35
N ALA A 158 6.54 -2.14 16.62
CA ALA A 158 7.38 -2.61 17.73
C ALA A 158 6.76 -3.89 18.33
N TYR A 159 7.62 -4.72 18.94
CA TYR A 159 7.21 -5.89 19.71
C TYR A 159 7.93 -5.87 21.07
N GLY A 160 7.19 -6.18 22.14
CA GLY A 160 7.69 -6.11 23.51
C GLY A 160 7.97 -4.68 23.99
N GLY A 161 8.65 -4.56 25.13
CA GLY A 161 9.00 -3.29 25.76
C GLY A 161 10.22 -3.39 26.66
N HIS A 162 10.58 -2.30 27.34
CA HIS A 162 11.66 -2.31 28.32
C HIS A 162 11.28 -3.15 29.55
N GLY A 163 11.84 -4.35 29.66
CA GLY A 163 11.87 -5.12 30.91
C GLY A 163 10.56 -5.81 31.33
N GLU A 164 9.47 -5.71 30.57
CA GLU A 164 8.20 -6.35 30.96
C GLU A 164 8.12 -7.81 30.48
N GLY A 165 7.96 -8.72 31.47
CA GLY A 165 7.42 -10.07 31.27
C GLY A 165 8.29 -11.09 30.51
N GLY A 166 9.56 -10.78 30.23
CA GLY A 166 10.45 -11.67 29.46
C GLY A 166 10.20 -11.66 27.94
N SER A 167 9.46 -10.66 27.44
CA SER A 167 9.30 -10.43 25.99
C SER A 167 10.62 -9.96 25.37
N ALA A 168 10.79 -10.22 24.07
CA ALA A 168 11.93 -9.65 23.35
C ALA A 168 11.72 -8.15 23.16
N ASN A 169 12.62 -7.33 23.70
CA ASN A 169 12.60 -5.89 23.50
C ASN A 169 12.96 -5.56 22.04
N ILE A 170 11.97 -5.35 21.17
CA ILE A 170 12.11 -4.85 19.78
C ILE A 170 11.52 -3.44 19.67
N TRP A 171 11.49 -2.72 20.80
CA TRP A 171 11.14 -1.30 20.85
C TRP A 171 12.41 -0.44 20.78
N SER A 172 13.45 -0.85 21.52
CA SER A 172 14.79 -0.25 21.48
C SER A 172 15.71 -0.93 20.44
N ASP A 173 16.91 -0.40 20.29
CA ASP A 173 18.03 -0.91 19.46
C ASP A 173 19.32 -1.07 20.30
N TRP A 174 19.18 -1.19 21.62
CA TRP A 174 20.32 -1.30 22.54
C TRP A 174 20.89 -2.71 22.56
N ASP A 175 22.21 -2.81 22.45
CA ASP A 175 22.94 -4.07 22.49
C ASP A 175 23.45 -4.45 23.88
N GLU A 176 23.49 -3.50 24.82
CA GLU A 176 24.12 -3.67 26.14
C GLU A 176 23.13 -3.55 27.32
N PRO A 177 23.43 -4.15 28.49
CA PRO A 177 22.65 -3.98 29.70
C PRO A 177 22.49 -2.51 30.13
N PRO A 178 21.38 -2.16 30.83
CA PRO A 178 20.36 -3.07 31.33
C PRO A 178 19.22 -3.36 30.32
N TYR A 179 19.20 -2.72 29.15
CA TYR A 179 18.05 -2.81 28.23
C TYR A 179 18.28 -3.70 27.01
N GLY A 180 19.53 -4.07 26.73
CA GLY A 180 19.94 -5.03 25.71
C GLY A 180 20.47 -6.37 26.27
N PRO A 181 20.75 -7.35 25.40
CA PRO A 181 20.63 -7.26 23.95
C PRO A 181 19.16 -7.27 23.48
N CYS A 182 18.80 -6.27 22.67
CA CYS A 182 17.45 -6.14 22.10
C CYS A 182 17.22 -7.14 20.97
N GLY A 183 15.96 -7.55 20.79
CA GLY A 183 15.54 -8.33 19.63
C GLY A 183 15.49 -7.49 18.35
N LYS A 184 15.31 -8.14 17.20
CA LYS A 184 15.30 -7.49 15.88
C LYS A 184 14.10 -7.90 15.06
N MET A 185 13.72 -7.05 14.11
CA MET A 185 12.84 -7.39 13.00
C MET A 185 13.66 -7.32 11.72
N LEU A 186 13.75 -8.43 10.99
CA LEU A 186 14.66 -8.58 9.87
C LEU A 186 13.90 -8.90 8.59
N HIS A 187 14.01 -8.00 7.60
CA HIS A 187 13.52 -8.22 6.25
C HIS A 187 14.18 -9.47 5.63
N GLN A 188 13.36 -10.37 5.09
CA GLN A 188 13.82 -11.56 4.37
C GLN A 188 13.79 -11.36 2.87
N ARG A 189 12.65 -10.92 2.34
CA ARG A 189 12.43 -10.70 0.91
C ARG A 189 11.20 -9.85 0.65
N PHE A 190 11.15 -9.20 -0.50
CA PHE A 190 9.90 -8.72 -1.08
C PHE A 190 9.22 -9.85 -1.85
N ILE A 191 7.96 -10.12 -1.52
CA ILE A 191 7.08 -11.02 -2.26
C ILE A 191 6.55 -10.31 -3.51
N ARG A 192 6.17 -9.04 -3.38
CA ARG A 192 5.57 -8.26 -4.46
C ARG A 192 5.88 -6.78 -4.30
N LEU A 193 6.17 -6.11 -5.40
CA LEU A 193 6.28 -4.66 -5.50
C LEU A 193 5.34 -4.19 -6.60
N THR A 194 4.37 -3.36 -6.26
CA THR A 194 3.33 -2.87 -7.16
C THR A 194 3.45 -1.36 -7.27
N SER A 195 3.59 -0.88 -8.51
CA SER A 195 3.55 0.54 -8.90
C SER A 195 2.42 0.72 -9.89
N GLY A 196 1.85 1.92 -9.97
CA GLY A 196 0.76 2.18 -10.90
C GLY A 196 0.06 3.50 -10.66
N PRO A 197 -1.13 3.69 -11.26
CA PRO A 197 -1.81 4.97 -11.25
C PRO A 197 -2.62 5.26 -9.97
N VAL A 198 -2.91 4.25 -9.15
CA VAL A 198 -3.83 4.36 -8.00
C VAL A 198 -3.08 4.24 -6.68
N TYR A 199 -2.11 3.33 -6.56
CA TYR A 199 -1.34 3.14 -5.34
C TYR A 199 0.04 2.54 -5.62
N ALA A 200 0.95 2.73 -4.66
CA ALA A 200 2.17 1.92 -4.53
C ALA A 200 1.99 0.95 -3.37
N GLU A 201 2.31 -0.33 -3.57
CA GLU A 201 2.24 -1.36 -2.54
C GLU A 201 3.47 -2.25 -2.56
N PHE A 202 3.94 -2.66 -1.38
CA PHE A 202 4.82 -3.81 -1.28
C PHE A 202 4.27 -4.85 -0.32
N VAL A 203 4.63 -6.11 -0.59
CA VAL A 203 4.44 -7.24 0.31
C VAL A 203 5.82 -7.80 0.62
N GLU A 204 6.12 -8.04 1.88
CA GLU A 204 7.40 -8.61 2.33
C GLU A 204 7.22 -9.69 3.38
N ASP A 205 8.25 -10.53 3.50
CA ASP A 205 8.41 -11.44 4.64
C ASP A 205 9.46 -10.90 5.60
N LEU A 206 9.17 -11.02 6.89
CA LEU A 206 9.98 -10.58 8.01
C LEU A 206 10.13 -11.73 9.02
N ILE A 207 11.25 -11.74 9.74
CA ILE A 207 11.39 -12.55 10.96
C ILE A 207 11.63 -11.65 12.16
N TYR A 208 11.15 -12.09 13.30
CA TYR A 208 11.37 -11.45 14.60
C TYR A 208 12.30 -12.32 15.40
N THR A 209 13.35 -11.75 15.97
CA THR A 209 14.33 -12.48 16.77
C THR A 209 14.50 -11.86 18.14
N LYS A 210 14.87 -12.68 19.13
CA LYS A 210 15.37 -12.24 20.44
C LYS A 210 16.80 -11.68 20.30
N GLY A 211 17.30 -11.05 21.34
CA GLY A 211 18.68 -10.53 21.38
C GLY A 211 19.76 -11.62 21.30
N ASN A 212 19.43 -12.86 21.66
CA ASN A 212 20.32 -14.02 21.48
C ASN A 212 20.24 -14.65 20.07
N GLY A 213 19.40 -14.12 19.18
CA GLY A 213 19.21 -14.62 17.81
C GLY A 213 18.08 -15.63 17.63
N ASP A 214 17.47 -16.14 18.70
CA ASP A 214 16.36 -17.08 18.58
C ASP A 214 15.16 -16.43 17.88
N GLN A 215 14.58 -17.11 16.89
CA GLN A 215 13.38 -16.66 16.22
C GLN A 215 12.17 -16.70 17.17
N ILE A 216 11.33 -15.67 17.09
CA ILE A 216 10.08 -15.51 17.86
C ILE A 216 8.88 -15.86 16.97
N LEU A 217 8.81 -15.24 15.79
CA LEU A 217 7.73 -15.41 14.82
C LEU A 217 8.19 -14.98 13.42
N THR A 218 7.37 -15.31 12.43
CA THR A 218 7.47 -14.73 11.08
C THR A 218 6.28 -13.82 10.81
N GLU A 219 6.46 -12.80 9.98
CA GLU A 219 5.41 -11.87 9.56
C GLU A 219 5.42 -11.72 8.03
N THR A 220 4.25 -11.82 7.41
CA THR A 220 4.04 -11.26 6.07
C THR A 220 3.34 -9.90 6.21
N ARG A 221 4.02 -8.84 5.73
CA ARG A 221 3.53 -7.46 5.82
C ARG A 221 3.15 -6.95 4.44
N THR A 222 1.99 -6.29 4.36
CA THR A 222 1.62 -5.47 3.22
C THR A 222 1.60 -4.01 3.65
N ALA A 223 2.27 -3.15 2.90
CA ALA A 223 2.20 -1.71 3.10
C ALA A 223 1.82 -0.99 1.80
N ARG A 224 0.87 -0.06 1.88
CA ARG A 224 0.32 0.62 0.71
C ARG A 224 0.25 2.14 0.91
N ALA A 225 0.80 2.87 -0.05
CA ALA A 225 0.75 4.32 -0.13
C ALA A 225 -0.22 4.77 -1.23
N TRP A 226 -1.18 5.62 -0.88
CA TRP A 226 -2.15 6.19 -1.82
C TRP A 226 -2.72 7.53 -1.34
N TYR A 227 -3.27 8.34 -2.25
CA TYR A 227 -3.94 9.60 -1.95
C TYR A 227 -5.44 9.46 -2.19
N ALA A 228 -6.29 9.78 -1.21
CA ALA A 228 -7.71 9.99 -1.49
C ALA A 228 -7.91 11.31 -2.26
N ASP A 229 -7.18 12.35 -1.90
CA ASP A 229 -7.13 13.62 -2.62
C ASP A 229 -5.87 14.41 -2.24
N ASN A 230 -5.75 15.66 -2.71
CA ASN A 230 -4.63 16.53 -2.40
C ASN A 230 -4.51 16.88 -0.90
N GLY A 231 -5.56 16.65 -0.11
CA GLY A 231 -5.64 16.88 1.33
C GLY A 231 -5.44 15.63 2.18
N ARG A 232 -5.66 14.43 1.64
CA ARG A 232 -5.74 13.18 2.39
C ARG A 232 -4.85 12.10 1.77
N ARG A 233 -3.81 11.73 2.52
CA ARG A 233 -2.81 10.71 2.13
C ARG A 233 -2.85 9.56 3.13
N PHE A 234 -2.71 8.34 2.63
CA PHE A 234 -2.81 7.12 3.42
C PHE A 234 -1.55 6.27 3.27
N LEU A 235 -1.07 5.76 4.40
CA LEU A 235 -0.13 4.64 4.46
C LEU A 235 -0.83 3.54 5.26
N ASP A 236 -1.33 2.54 4.56
CA ASP A 236 -1.98 1.40 5.19
C ASP A 236 -0.96 0.30 5.43
N ILE A 237 -1.04 -0.37 6.59
CA ILE A 237 -0.17 -1.50 6.93
C ILE A 237 -1.06 -2.61 7.46
N THR A 238 -1.01 -3.77 6.81
CA THR A 238 -1.63 -5.01 7.29
C THR A 238 -0.54 -6.07 7.47
N HIS A 239 -0.71 -6.94 8.46
CA HIS A 239 0.28 -7.96 8.77
C HIS A 239 -0.40 -9.25 9.21
N GLU A 240 0.25 -10.37 8.87
CA GLU A 240 -0.13 -11.71 9.29
C GLU A 240 1.10 -12.36 9.93
N THR A 241 0.94 -12.95 11.11
CA THR A 241 2.04 -13.55 11.87
C THR A 241 1.83 -15.04 12.07
N THR A 242 2.91 -15.83 12.00
CA THR A 242 2.92 -17.27 12.36
C THR A 242 4.03 -17.61 13.33
#